data_AF-A0AAV3QBX5-F1
#
_entry.id   AF-A0AAV3QBX5-F1
#
_cell.length_a   1.000
_cell.length_b   1.000
_cell.length_c   1.000
_cell.angle_alpha   90.00
_cell.angle_beta   90.00
_cell.angle_gamma   90.00
#
_symmetry.space_group_name_H-M   'P 1'
#
loop_
_entity.id
_entity.type
_entity.pdbx_description
1 polymer ?
#
loop_
_entity_poly.entity_id
_entity_poly.type
_entity_poly.pdbx_seq_one_letter_code
_entity_poly.pdbx_strand_id
1 'polypeptide(L)'
;MDWRIEGVVTPIKDQGQCGCCWVFSDVAATKGIHQLTTGELVSLSDQELVDCDTSGKNQGCEGGLMDNVFKFIISNQELTSESNYPYQGVEGTCNAIQDSPDAITITGYQDIPANSE
;
A
#
# COMPACT_ATOMS: atom_id res chain seq x y z
N MET A 1 -0.14 -23.27 -4.42
CA MET A 1 0.36 -22.49 -3.27
C MET A 1 -0.78 -21.61 -2.79
N ASP A 2 -1.00 -21.49 -1.48
CA ASP A 2 -2.05 -20.62 -0.92
C ASP A 2 -1.50 -19.85 0.29
N TRP A 3 -1.15 -18.59 0.06
CA TRP A 3 -0.56 -17.69 1.04
C TRP A 3 -1.47 -17.39 2.24
N ARG A 4 -2.79 -17.63 2.13
CA ARG A 4 -3.72 -17.44 3.24
C ARG A 4 -3.51 -18.48 4.33
N ILE A 5 -3.17 -19.71 3.94
CA ILE A 5 -2.89 -20.82 4.88
C ILE A 5 -1.58 -20.54 5.63
N GLU A 6 -0.64 -19.87 4.97
CA GLU A 6 0.65 -19.46 5.56
C GLU A 6 0.54 -18.20 6.43
N GLY A 7 -0.65 -17.59 6.55
CA GLY A 7 -0.88 -16.44 7.42
C GLY A 7 -0.32 -15.11 6.91
N VAL A 8 0.05 -15.02 5.62
CA VAL A 8 0.67 -13.81 5.03
C VAL A 8 -0.31 -12.89 4.30
N VAL A 9 -1.62 -13.17 4.42
CA VAL A 9 -2.69 -12.40 3.79
C VAL A 9 -3.59 -11.81 4.88
N THR A 10 -3.74 -10.50 4.88
CA THR A 10 -4.62 -9.79 5.82
C THR A 10 -6.11 -10.00 5.52
N PRO A 11 -7.02 -9.68 6.44
CA PRO A 11 -8.44 -9.64 6.16
C PRO A 11 -8.79 -8.79 4.92
N ILE A 12 -9.89 -9.15 4.26
CA ILE A 12 -10.40 -8.43 3.08
C ILE A 12 -10.78 -7.00 3.50
N LYS A 13 -10.33 -6.02 2.72
CA LYS A 13 -10.73 -4.61 2.83
C LYS A 13 -11.75 -4.25 1.74
N ASP A 14 -12.47 -3.13 1.93
CA ASP A 14 -13.46 -2.59 0.98
C ASP A 14 -13.05 -1.18 0.53
N GLN A 15 -12.80 -1.00 -0.77
CA GLN A 15 -12.41 0.29 -1.36
C GLN A 15 -13.60 1.25 -1.59
N GLY A 16 -14.83 0.78 -1.39
CA GLY A 16 -16.04 1.57 -1.64
C GLY A 16 -16.12 2.10 -3.08
N GLN A 17 -16.47 3.38 -3.23
CA GLN A 17 -16.60 4.04 -4.53
C GLN A 17 -15.32 4.75 -5.01
N CYS A 18 -14.23 4.64 -4.25
CA CYS A 18 -12.96 5.23 -4.61
C CYS A 18 -12.20 4.27 -5.55
N GLY A 19 -11.74 4.76 -6.71
CA GLY A 19 -10.93 4.03 -7.68
C GLY A 19 -9.48 3.78 -7.23
N CYS A 20 -9.27 3.40 -5.97
CA CYS A 20 -7.97 3.19 -5.33
C CYS A 20 -7.51 1.72 -5.30
N CYS A 21 -8.01 0.86 -6.21
CA CYS A 21 -7.62 -0.55 -6.25
C CYS A 21 -6.11 -0.76 -6.39
N TRP A 22 -5.43 0.18 -7.06
CA TRP A 22 -3.98 0.24 -7.21
C TRP A 22 -3.26 0.31 -5.85
N VAL A 23 -3.80 1.09 -4.90
CA VAL A 23 -3.28 1.17 -3.52
C VAL A 23 -3.45 -0.15 -2.79
N PHE A 24 -4.67 -0.71 -2.82
CA PHE A 24 -4.99 -1.93 -2.08
C PHE A 24 -4.16 -3.12 -2.59
N SER A 25 -3.94 -3.19 -3.89
CA SER A 25 -3.11 -4.21 -4.52
C SER A 25 -1.66 -4.12 -4.05
N ASP A 26 -1.09 -2.91 -4.05
CA ASP A 26 0.28 -2.68 -3.62
C ASP A 26 0.46 -2.98 -2.12
N VAL A 27 -0.39 -2.38 -1.27
CA VAL A 27 -0.32 -2.55 0.18
C VAL A 27 -0.45 -4.03 0.58
N ALA A 28 -1.29 -4.81 -0.10
CA ALA A 28 -1.39 -6.24 0.14
C ALA A 28 -0.08 -6.99 -0.19
N ALA A 29 0.57 -6.66 -1.31
CA ALA A 29 1.86 -7.24 -1.69
C ALA A 29 2.96 -6.84 -0.69
N THR A 30 3.00 -5.57 -0.30
CA THR A 30 3.98 -4.99 0.62
C THR A 30 3.83 -5.60 2.03
N LYS A 31 2.60 -5.81 2.52
CA LYS A 31 2.33 -6.55 3.77
C LYS A 31 2.79 -8.01 3.69
N GLY A 32 2.50 -8.67 2.57
CA GLY A 32 2.88 -10.06 2.36
C GLY A 32 4.40 -10.28 2.42
N ILE A 33 5.17 -9.44 1.72
CA ILE A 33 6.64 -9.54 1.77
C ILE A 33 7.21 -9.16 3.14
N HIS A 34 6.61 -8.18 3.83
CA HIS A 34 7.01 -7.82 5.18
C HIS A 34 6.80 -9.01 6.14
N GLN A 35 5.61 -9.61 6.17
CA GLN A 35 5.33 -10.80 6.98
C GLN A 35 6.29 -11.96 6.66
N LEU A 36 6.63 -12.18 5.39
CA LEU A 36 7.55 -13.25 4.99
C LEU A 36 9.00 -12.99 5.44
N THR A 37 9.41 -11.74 5.57
CA THR A 37 10.80 -11.37 5.88
C THR A 37 11.04 -11.13 7.36
N THR A 38 10.06 -10.54 8.07
CA THR A 38 10.16 -10.19 9.50
C THR A 38 9.38 -11.12 10.40
N GLY A 39 8.35 -11.79 9.87
CA GLY A 39 7.38 -12.55 10.67
C GLY A 39 6.28 -11.67 11.29
N GLU A 40 6.27 -10.37 10.99
CA GLU A 40 5.32 -9.41 11.59
C GLU A 40 4.25 -8.96 10.60
N LEU A 41 2.99 -9.02 11.04
CA LEU A 41 1.84 -8.62 10.21
C LEU A 41 1.49 -7.18 10.54
N VAL A 42 1.93 -6.27 9.68
CA VAL A 42 1.72 -4.83 9.85
C VAL A 42 0.40 -4.39 9.22
N SER A 43 -0.22 -3.39 9.85
CA SER A 43 -1.40 -2.74 9.30
C SER A 43 -1.03 -1.36 8.75
N LEU A 44 -0.80 -1.28 7.45
CA LEU A 44 -0.44 -0.06 6.72
C LEU A 44 -1.68 0.71 6.26
N SER A 45 -1.55 2.04 6.21
CA SER A 45 -2.56 2.98 5.74
C SER A 45 -2.66 2.97 4.22
N ASP A 46 -3.84 2.59 3.72
CA ASP A 46 -4.16 2.80 2.30
C ASP A 46 -4.47 4.29 2.03
N GLN A 47 -5.01 5.01 3.04
CA GLN A 47 -5.44 6.39 2.88
C GLN A 47 -4.28 7.35 2.65
N GLU A 48 -3.14 7.13 3.31
CA GLU A 48 -1.95 7.93 3.08
C GLU A 48 -1.53 7.88 1.61
N LEU A 49 -1.59 6.70 0.98
CA LEU A 49 -1.27 6.55 -0.44
C LEU A 49 -2.32 7.22 -1.34
N VAL A 50 -3.60 7.12 -0.99
CA VAL A 50 -4.68 7.83 -1.72
C VAL A 50 -4.46 9.34 -1.69
N ASP A 51 -4.06 9.90 -0.55
CA ASP A 51 -3.97 11.35 -0.35
C ASP A 51 -2.60 11.94 -0.74
N CYS A 52 -1.52 11.18 -0.56
CA CYS A 52 -0.14 11.66 -0.69
C CYS A 52 0.58 11.16 -1.94
N ASP A 53 0.27 9.97 -2.46
CA ASP A 53 0.87 9.49 -3.71
C ASP A 53 0.11 10.06 -4.91
N THR A 54 0.22 11.38 -5.06
CA THR A 54 -0.37 12.15 -6.17
C THR A 54 0.66 12.47 -7.26
N SER A 55 1.84 11.85 -7.18
CA SER A 55 2.92 12.08 -8.12
C SER A 55 2.79 11.20 -9.37
N GLY A 56 3.19 11.72 -10.53
CA GLY A 56 3.21 10.96 -11.77
C GLY A 56 1.81 10.65 -12.33
N LYS A 57 1.37 9.39 -12.27
CA LYS A 57 0.10 8.92 -12.86
C LYS A 57 -0.98 8.60 -11.82
N ASN A 58 -0.67 8.73 -10.54
CA ASN A 58 -1.61 8.40 -9.47
C ASN A 58 -2.46 9.62 -9.16
N GLN A 59 -3.78 9.39 -9.04
CA GLN A 59 -4.82 10.42 -8.98
C GLN A 59 -5.84 10.04 -7.91
N GLY A 60 -5.37 9.61 -6.74
CA GLY A 60 -6.23 9.24 -5.61
C GLY A 60 -7.35 8.27 -6.00
N CYS A 61 -8.59 8.76 -5.93
CA CYS A 61 -9.78 7.97 -6.26
C CYS A 61 -10.09 7.86 -7.76
N GLU A 62 -9.38 8.58 -8.63
CA GLU A 62 -9.55 8.53 -10.09
C GLU A 62 -8.64 7.47 -10.76
N GLY A 63 -7.79 6.81 -9.97
CA GLY A 63 -6.95 5.70 -10.43
C GLY A 63 -5.45 5.94 -10.25
N GLY A 64 -4.67 4.92 -10.59
CA GLY A 64 -3.23 4.91 -10.41
C GLY A 64 -2.60 3.59 -10.81
N LEU A 65 -1.30 3.46 -10.60
CA LEU A 65 -0.50 2.27 -10.92
C LEU A 65 0.31 1.84 -9.69
N MET A 66 0.35 0.54 -9.45
CA MET A 66 1.07 -0.08 -8.32
C MET A 66 2.56 0.27 -8.34
N ASP A 67 3.21 0.25 -9.51
CA ASP A 67 4.61 0.66 -9.66
C ASP A 67 4.95 2.04 -9.08
N ASN A 68 3.99 2.96 -9.11
CA ASN A 68 4.20 4.29 -8.56
C ASN A 68 4.06 4.28 -7.04
N VAL A 69 3.19 3.43 -6.48
CA VAL A 69 3.10 3.20 -5.03
C VAL A 69 4.40 2.61 -4.51
N PHE A 70 4.92 1.55 -5.14
CA PHE A 70 6.21 1.00 -4.76
C PHE A 70 7.31 2.07 -4.79
N LYS A 71 7.36 2.90 -5.84
CA LYS A 71 8.31 4.04 -5.90
C LYS A 71 8.08 5.04 -4.77
N PHE A 72 6.84 5.36 -4.46
CA PHE A 72 6.47 6.27 -3.38
C PHE A 72 6.99 5.75 -2.04
N ILE A 73 6.67 4.50 -1.69
CA ILE A 73 7.13 3.84 -0.44
C ILE A 73 8.66 3.81 -0.37
N ILE A 74 9.35 3.49 -1.47
CA ILE A 74 10.82 3.52 -1.54
C ILE A 74 11.37 4.94 -1.31
N SER A 75 10.74 5.96 -1.91
CA SER A 75 11.22 7.34 -1.88
C SER A 75 10.95 8.06 -0.57
N ASN A 76 9.77 7.87 0.01
CA ASN A 76 9.40 8.43 1.32
C ASN A 76 10.09 7.67 2.46
N GLN A 77 10.57 6.45 2.21
CA GLN A 77 11.16 5.54 3.20
C GLN A 77 10.22 5.16 4.34
N GLU A 78 8.97 5.61 4.35
CA GLU A 78 8.00 5.32 5.39
C GLU A 78 6.59 5.27 4.79
N LEU A 79 5.76 4.38 5.35
CA LEU A 79 4.31 4.35 5.16
C LEU A 79 3.70 4.10 6.55
N THR A 80 2.76 4.96 6.97
CA THR A 80 2.19 4.92 8.32
C THR A 80 1.20 3.77 8.50
N SER A 81 0.80 3.55 9.74
CA SER A 81 -0.17 2.52 10.07
C SER A 81 -1.61 2.95 9.75
N GLU A 82 -2.47 1.96 9.46
CA GLU A 82 -3.93 2.17 9.29
C GLU A 82 -4.56 2.83 10.53
N SER A 83 -4.05 2.54 11.73
CA SER A 83 -4.55 3.18 12.97
C SER A 83 -4.20 4.66 13.05
N ASN A 84 -3.08 5.08 12.47
CA ASN A 84 -2.68 6.49 12.47
C ASN A 84 -3.44 7.26 11.41
N TYR A 85 -3.54 6.71 10.20
CA TYR A 85 -4.20 7.32 9.06
C TYR A 85 -5.28 6.38 8.50
N PRO A 86 -6.49 6.35 9.11
CA PRO A 86 -7.53 5.40 8.75
C PRO A 86 -8.16 5.66 7.39
N TYR A 87 -8.54 4.59 6.69
CA TYR A 87 -9.24 4.65 5.42
C TYR A 87 -10.60 5.37 5.50
N GLN A 88 -10.78 6.34 4.61
CA GLN A 88 -11.99 7.17 4.49
C GLN A 88 -12.78 6.88 3.21
N GLY A 89 -12.18 6.19 2.23
CA GLY A 89 -12.86 5.87 0.96
C GLY A 89 -13.13 7.07 0.06
N VAL A 90 -12.43 8.18 0.30
CA VAL A 90 -12.49 9.42 -0.48
C VAL A 90 -11.10 10.04 -0.54
N GLU A 91 -10.83 10.81 -1.59
CA GLU A 91 -9.58 11.56 -1.71
C GLU A 91 -9.59 12.78 -0.78
N GLY A 92 -8.55 12.89 0.03
CA GLY A 92 -8.31 13.97 0.97
C GLY A 92 -7.10 14.83 0.60
N THR A 93 -6.68 15.68 1.52
CA THR A 93 -5.40 16.40 1.41
C THR A 93 -4.34 15.63 2.15
N CYS A 94 -3.19 15.40 1.52
CA CYS A 94 -2.05 14.74 2.15
C CYS A 94 -1.71 15.36 3.50
N ASN A 95 -1.79 14.55 4.57
CA ASN A 95 -1.46 14.96 5.92
C ASN A 95 -0.12 14.36 6.38
N ALA A 96 0.98 15.03 6.04
CA ALA A 96 2.34 14.63 6.37
C ALA A 96 2.71 14.74 7.88
N ILE A 97 1.74 14.94 8.78
CA ILE A 97 1.99 15.10 10.23
C ILE A 97 1.75 13.78 10.99
N GLN A 98 1.27 12.72 10.32
CA GLN A 98 1.04 11.39 10.91
C GLN A 98 2.17 10.39 10.63
N ASP A 99 3.41 10.87 10.52
CA ASP A 99 4.62 10.05 10.54
C ASP A 99 4.71 9.31 11.88
N SER A 100 4.81 7.99 11.83
CA SER A 100 4.74 7.13 13.01
C SER A 100 5.65 5.92 12.82
N PRO A 101 6.20 5.37 13.92
CA PRO A 101 7.39 4.51 13.93
C PRO A 101 7.21 3.09 13.36
N ASP A 102 6.02 2.75 12.84
CA ASP A 102 5.75 1.47 12.16
C ASP A 102 6.00 1.55 10.65
N ALA A 103 6.89 2.48 10.26
CA ALA A 103 7.33 2.67 8.90
C ALA A 103 7.93 1.39 8.34
N ILE A 104 7.28 0.82 7.33
CA ILE A 104 7.92 -0.24 6.55
C ILE A 104 8.60 0.34 5.33
N THR A 105 9.71 -0.29 4.97
CA THR A 105 10.44 -0.01 3.74
C THR A 105 10.45 -1.25 2.87
N ILE A 106 10.42 -1.03 1.56
CA ILE A 106 10.82 -2.01 0.56
C ILE A 106 12.05 -1.47 -0.16
N THR A 107 12.88 -2.35 -0.68
CA THR A 107 14.14 -1.97 -1.35
C THR A 107 14.03 -1.94 -2.87
N GLY A 108 12.92 -2.45 -3.42
CA GLY A 108 12.69 -2.51 -4.86
C GLY A 108 11.40 -3.25 -5.21
N TYR A 109 11.06 -3.21 -6.49
CA TYR A 109 9.95 -3.94 -7.10
C TYR A 109 10.36 -4.41 -8.50
N GLN A 110 9.62 -5.35 -9.07
CA GLN A 110 9.89 -5.88 -10.40
C GLN A 110 8.59 -6.26 -11.10
N ASP A 111 8.49 -5.90 -12.39
CA ASP A 111 7.45 -6.38 -13.28
C ASP A 111 7.72 -7.83 -13.73
N ILE A 112 6.72 -8.68 -13.58
CA ILE A 112 6.75 -10.03 -14.17
C ILE A 112 6.57 -9.90 -15.69
N PRO A 113 7.36 -10.61 -16.52
CA PRO A 113 7.17 -10.61 -17.96
C PRO A 113 5.74 -11.00 -18.33
N ALA A 114 5.17 -10.30 -19.31
CA ALA A 114 3.77 -10.50 -19.70
C ALA A 114 3.48 -11.96 -20.08
N ASN A 115 2.42 -12.54 -19.49
CA ASN A 115 1.97 -13.93 -19.67
C ASN A 115 2.96 -14.98 -19.13
N SER A 116 3.62 -14.69 -18.02
CA SER A 116 4.61 -15.57 -17.37
C SER A 116 4.39 -15.70 -15.86
N GLU A 117 3.15 -15.51 -15.41
CA GLU A 117 2.72 -15.72 -14.03
C GLU A 117 2.78 -17.19 -13.57
#